data_AF-A0A1N7GZW9-F1
#
_entry.id   AF-A0A1N7GZW9-F1
#
_cell.length_a   1.000
_cell.length_b   1.000
_cell.length_c   1.000
_cell.angle_alpha   90.00
_cell.angle_beta   90.00
_cell.angle_gamma   90.00
#
_symmetry.space_group_name_H-M   'P 1'
#
loop_
_entity.id
_entity.type
_entity.pdbx_description
1 polymer ?
#
loop_
_entity_poly.entity_id
_entity_poly.type
_entity_poly.pdbx_seq_one_letter_code
_entity_poly.pdbx_strand_id
1 'polypeptide(L)' 'MTTHVKLHGTKSDRFEEIKHELNIQMGYELANPEVLGLLMAQYDLNQETADRERNESDR' A
#
# COMPACT_ATOMS: atom_id res chain seq x y z
N MET A 1 -18.94 -10.53 10.89
CA MET A 1 -18.50 -9.43 11.78
C MET A 1 -17.54 -8.57 10.98
N THR A 2 -17.86 -7.30 10.77
CA THR A 2 -16.95 -6.33 10.17
C THR A 2 -16.12 -5.69 11.27
N THR A 3 -14.80 -5.90 11.25
CA THR A 3 -13.88 -5.34 12.24
C THR A 3 -13.37 -4.00 11.73
N HIS A 4 -13.69 -2.91 12.44
CA HIS A 4 -13.20 -1.58 12.08
C HIS A 4 -11.84 -1.34 12.75
N VAL A 5 -10.79 -1.23 11.93
CA VAL A 5 -9.42 -0.94 12.38
C VAL A 5 -9.13 0.54 12.14
N LYS A 6 -8.65 1.23 13.18
CA LYS A 6 -8.08 2.59 13.06
C LYS A 6 -6.57 2.49 13.16
N LEU A 7 -5.88 3.04 12.17
CA LEU A 7 -4.42 3.15 12.18
C LEU A 7 -4.01 4.43 12.92
N HIS A 8 -2.88 4.38 13.61
CA HIS A 8 -2.34 5.52 14.35
C HIS A 8 -0.84 5.66 14.09
N GLY A 9 -0.36 6.91 14.15
CA GLY A 9 1.05 7.25 13.93
C GLY A 9 1.52 6.91 12.53
N THR A 10 2.78 6.48 12.41
CA THR A 10 3.47 6.22 11.14
C THR A 10 2.76 5.22 10.22
N LYS A 11 1.99 4.28 10.78
CA LYS A 11 1.18 3.34 9.98
C LYS A 11 0.00 4.02 9.31
N SER A 12 -0.58 5.04 9.95
CA SER A 12 -1.65 5.85 9.35
C SER A 12 -1.08 6.71 8.22
N ASP A 13 0.08 7.34 8.44
CA ASP A 13 0.72 8.19 7.43
C ASP A 13 1.08 7.38 6.19
N ARG A 14 1.71 6.20 6.40
CA ARG A 14 2.07 5.31 5.29
C ARG A 14 0.85 4.78 4.53
N PHE A 15 -0.26 4.53 5.24
CA PHE A 15 -1.51 4.12 4.62
C PHE A 15 -2.07 5.21 3.69
N GLU A 16 -2.07 6.47 4.13
CA GLU A 16 -2.53 7.58 3.30
C GLU A 16 -1.61 7.83 2.10
N GLU A 17 -0.29 7.68 2.25
CA GLU A 17 0.67 7.74 1.13
C GLU A 17 0.36 6.69 0.06
N ILE A 18 0.25 5.41 0.46
CA ILE A 18 -0.01 4.31 -0.48
C ILE A 18 -1.38 4.49 -1.14
N LYS A 19 -2.41 4.88 -0.37
CA LYS A 19 -3.74 5.17 -0.91
C LYS A 19 -3.67 6.28 -1.96
N HIS A 20 -2.92 7.35 -1.70
CA HIS A 20 -2.77 8.46 -2.63
C HIS A 20 -2.08 8.02 -3.93
N GLU A 21 -1.00 7.24 -3.85
CA GLU A 21 -0.34 6.69 -5.04
C GLU A 21 -1.26 5.79 -5.87
N LEU A 22 -1.99 4.88 -5.22
CA LEU A 22 -2.94 3.99 -5.89
C LEU A 22 -4.06 4.77 -6.56
N ASN A 23 -4.57 5.83 -5.93
CA ASN A 23 -5.58 6.71 -6.53
C ASN A 23 -5.06 7.38 -7.82
N ILE A 24 -3.81 7.84 -7.81
CA ILE A 24 -3.17 8.43 -9.00
C ILE A 24 -3.04 7.38 -10.11
N GLN A 25 -2.54 6.19 -9.79
CA GLN A 25 -2.32 5.13 -10.77
C GLN A 25 -3.63 4.65 -11.41
N MET A 26 -4.70 4.60 -10.63
CA MET A 26 -6.01 4.12 -11.06
C MET A 26 -6.84 5.21 -11.76
N GLY A 27 -6.51 6.49 -11.52
CA GLY A 27 -7.25 7.63 -12.07
C GLY A 27 -8.59 7.91 -11.39
N TYR A 28 -8.86 7.29 -10.23
CA TYR A 28 -10.06 7.50 -9.43
C TYR A 28 -9.81 7.24 -7.94
N GLU A 29 -10.71 7.72 -7.08
CA GLU A 29 -10.61 7.51 -5.64
C GLU A 29 -11.04 6.10 -5.22
N LEU A 30 -10.13 5.38 -4.56
CA LEU A 30 -10.39 4.09 -3.93
C LEU A 30 -11.18 4.26 -2.62
N ALA A 31 -12.50 4.39 -2.76
CA ALA A 31 -13.42 4.54 -1.64
C ALA A 31 -13.79 3.22 -0.95
N ASN A 32 -13.61 2.07 -1.61
CA ASN A 32 -13.90 0.76 -1.02
C ASN A 32 -12.71 0.26 -0.17
N PRO A 33 -12.86 0.14 1.16
CA PRO A 33 -11.78 -0.24 2.05
C PRO A 33 -11.30 -1.69 1.87
N GLU A 34 -12.15 -2.61 1.41
CA GLU A 34 -11.75 -4.01 1.16
C GLU A 34 -10.83 -4.10 -0.06
N VAL A 35 -11.21 -3.40 -1.14
CA VAL A 35 -10.38 -3.32 -2.36
C VAL A 35 -9.06 -2.63 -2.06
N LEU A 36 -9.10 -1.52 -1.31
CA LEU A 36 -7.90 -0.82 -0.88
C LEU A 36 -6.96 -1.72 -0.07
N GLY A 37 -7.51 -2.52 0.85
CA GLY A 37 -6.73 -3.48 1.64
C GLY A 37 -6.06 -4.56 0.79
N LEU A 38 -6.75 -5.09 -0.23
CA LEU A 38 -6.17 -6.08 -1.16
C LEU A 38 -5.04 -5.48 -2.00
N LEU A 39 -5.23 -4.26 -2.51
CA LEU A 39 -4.21 -3.55 -3.29
C LEU A 39 -2.97 -3.22 -2.46
N MET A 40 -3.16 -2.80 -1.20
CA MET A 40 -2.06 -2.53 -0.28
C MET A 40 -1.25 -3.79 0.04
N ALA A 41 -1.91 -4.92 0.29
CA ALA A 41 -1.20 -6.19 0.54
C ALA A 41 -0.31 -6.60 -0.64
N GLN A 42 -0.76 -6.32 -1.87
CA GLN A 42 0.04 -6.59 -3.06
C GLN A 42 1.13 -5.54 -3.30
N TYR A 43 0.90 -4.29 -2.91
CA TYR A 43 1.87 -3.20 -2.97
C TYR A 43 3.09 -3.47 -2.08
N ASP A 44 2.88 -3.91 -0.83
CA ASP A 44 3.98 -4.27 0.08
C ASP A 44 4.84 -5.41 -0.47
N LEU A 45 4.20 -6.41 -1.09
CA LEU A 45 4.89 -7.56 -1.70
C LEU A 45 5.81 -7.13 -2.87
N ASN A 46 5.34 -6.17 -3.67
CA ASN A 46 6.08 -5.62 -4.80
C ASN A 46 7.24 -4.72 -4.34
N GLN A 47 7.10 -3.98 -3.24
CA GLN A 47 8.22 -3.22 -2.67
C GLN A 47 9.31 -4.14 -2.13
N GLU A 48 8.95 -5.20 -1.38
CA GLU A 48 9.94 -6.15 -0.87
C GLU A 48 10.73 -6.85 -1.99
N THR A 49 10.08 -7.14 -3.12
CA THR A 49 10.75 -7.74 -4.28
C THR A 49 11.62 -6.73 -5.00
N ALA A 50 11.14 -5.51 -5.24
CA ALA A 50 11.94 -4.44 -5.85
C ALA A 50 13.18 -4.06 -5.02
N ASP A 51 13.05 -4.06 -3.69
CA ASP A 51 14.17 -3.79 -2.78
C ASP A 51 15.23 -4.89 -2.82
N ARG A 52 14.82 -6.16 -2.96
CA ARG A 52 15.75 -7.28 -3.15
C ARG A 52 16.50 -7.18 -4.48
N GLU A 53 15.79 -6.92 -5.56
CA GLU A 53 16.39 -6.79 -6.90
C GLU A 53 17.40 -5.63 -6.99
N ARG A 54 17.12 -4.50 -6.33
CA ARG A 54 18.08 -3.40 -6.24
C ARG A 54 19.34 -3.80 -5.48
N ASN A 55 19.20 -4.53 -4.38
CA ASN A 55 20.32 -4.91 -3.52
C ASN A 55 21.21 -6.01 -4.14
N GLU A 56 20.66 -6.78 -5.09
CA GLU A 56 21.41 -7.76 -5.89
C GLU A 56 22.13 -7.12 -7.09
N SER A 57 21.66 -5.99 -7.59
CA SER A 57 22.27 -5.26 -8.71
C SER A 57 23.50 -4.44 -8.32
N ASP A 58 23.72 -4.21 -7.02
CA ASP A 58 24.85 -3.45 -6.43
C ASP A 58 26.01 -4.36 -5.96
N ARG A 59 26.00 -5.66 -6.30
CA ARG A 59 27.08 -6.64 -6.04
C ARG A 59 27.77 -7.10 -7.32
#